data_AF-A0A662VMN0-F1
#
_entry.id   AF-A0A662VMN0-F1
#
_cell.length_a   1.000
_cell.length_b   1.000
_cell.length_c   1.000
_cell.angle_alpha   90.00
_cell.angle_beta   90.00
_cell.angle_gamma   90.00
#
_symmetry.space_group_name_H-M   'P 1'
#
loop_
_entity.id
_entity.type
_entity.pdbx_description
1 polymer ?
#
loop_
_entity_poly.entity_id
_entity_poly.type
_entity_poly.pdbx_seq_one_letter_code
_entity_poly.pdbx_strand_id
1 'polypeptide(L)'
;MISEISSLFGLNVYTDEGRYVGRVEDVVIDIETRQIRGLALHDYNKSLIESRAIGVILPYRIVKSVGDIVIVKDVFRRRKEREKYVDMEEEESEEVVEEVVEEEVVEVD
;
A
#
# COMPACT_ATOMS: atom_id res chain seq x y z
N MET A 1 -12.73 -16.97 21.54
CA MET A 1 -11.69 -16.20 22.23
C MET A 1 -12.14 -14.75 22.21
N ILE A 2 -12.38 -14.13 23.36
CA ILE A 2 -12.73 -12.69 23.42
C ILE A 2 -11.38 -11.96 23.38
N SER A 3 -11.08 -11.30 22.27
CA SER A 3 -9.90 -10.43 22.18
C SER A 3 -10.32 -9.03 22.56
N GLU A 4 -9.61 -8.42 23.51
CA GLU A 4 -9.87 -7.02 23.86
C GLU A 4 -9.46 -6.12 22.71
N ILE A 5 -10.32 -5.17 22.35
CA ILE A 5 -10.05 -4.21 21.27
C ILE A 5 -8.81 -3.37 21.61
N SER A 6 -8.58 -3.10 22.89
CA SER A 6 -7.38 -2.43 23.44
C SER A 6 -6.07 -3.09 23.01
N SER A 7 -6.07 -4.41 22.77
CA SER A 7 -4.86 -5.14 22.35
C SER A 7 -4.40 -4.83 20.92
N LEU A 8 -5.26 -4.23 20.09
CA LEU A 8 -4.93 -3.91 18.70
C LEU A 8 -4.07 -2.64 18.57
N PHE A 9 -4.15 -1.74 19.54
CA PHE A 9 -3.50 -0.44 19.48
C PHE A 9 -1.98 -0.57 19.51
N GLY A 10 -1.30 0.18 18.65
CA GLY A 10 0.16 0.18 18.55
C GLY A 10 0.77 -1.03 17.84
N LEU A 11 -0.04 -2.03 17.46
CA LEU A 11 0.44 -3.21 16.73
C LEU A 11 0.87 -2.83 15.30
N ASN A 12 1.96 -3.45 14.86
CA ASN A 12 2.42 -3.34 13.49
C ASN A 12 1.59 -4.26 12.59
N VAL A 13 1.24 -3.76 11.40
CA VAL A 13 0.44 -4.46 10.40
C VAL A 13 1.33 -4.86 9.22
N TYR A 14 1.29 -6.14 8.86
CA TYR A 14 2.03 -6.70 7.73
C TYR A 14 1.13 -7.49 6.80
N THR A 15 1.48 -7.55 5.52
CA THR A 15 0.83 -8.49 4.59
C THR A 15 1.30 -9.93 4.87
N ASP A 16 0.58 -10.90 4.33
CA ASP A 16 0.97 -12.32 4.30
C ASP A 16 2.22 -12.60 3.43
N GLU A 17 2.68 -11.61 2.67
CA GLU A 17 3.97 -11.60 1.94
C GLU A 17 5.07 -10.87 2.72
N GLY A 18 4.83 -10.49 3.98
CA GLY A 18 5.81 -9.86 4.85
C GLY A 18 6.04 -8.36 4.60
N ARG A 19 5.18 -7.68 3.84
CA ARG A 19 5.33 -6.23 3.59
C ARG A 19 4.71 -5.41 4.71
N TYR A 20 5.46 -4.44 5.24
CA TYR A 20 4.94 -3.52 6.25
C TYR A 20 3.86 -2.61 5.64
N VAL A 21 2.70 -2.54 6.31
CA VAL A 21 1.54 -1.75 5.89
C VAL A 21 1.41 -0.47 6.71
N GLY A 22 1.59 -0.55 8.04
CA GLY A 22 1.46 0.59 8.96
C GLY A 22 1.30 0.15 10.41
N ARG A 23 1.00 1.09 11.30
CA ARG A 23 0.73 0.84 12.72
C ARG A 23 -0.70 1.20 13.09
N VAL A 24 -1.36 0.35 13.88
CA VAL A 24 -2.74 0.62 14.33
C VAL A 24 -2.75 1.78 15.33
N GLU A 25 -3.46 2.85 14.99
CA GLU A 25 -3.74 3.98 15.88
C GLU A 25 -5.09 3.85 16.55
N ASP A 26 -6.09 3.38 15.81
CA ASP A 26 -7.46 3.28 16.29
C ASP A 26 -8.26 2.22 15.54
N VAL A 27 -9.48 1.93 16.00
CA VAL A 27 -10.42 1.02 15.36
C VAL A 27 -11.72 1.73 15.00
N VAL A 28 -12.22 1.44 13.80
CA VAL A 28 -13.52 1.91 13.35
C VAL A 28 -14.54 0.83 13.67
N ILE A 29 -15.53 1.17 14.51
CA ILE A 29 -16.58 0.25 14.95
C ILE A 29 -17.91 0.67 14.33
N ASP A 30 -18.65 -0.31 13.86
CA ASP A 30 -20.05 -0.15 13.49
C ASP A 30 -20.93 -0.34 14.74
N ILE A 31 -21.62 0.72 15.15
CA ILE A 31 -22.35 0.76 16.43
C ILE A 31 -23.61 -0.12 16.39
N GLU A 32 -24.22 -0.27 15.21
CA GLU A 32 -25.44 -1.04 15.03
C GLU A 32 -25.14 -2.54 15.12
N THR A 33 -24.09 -2.98 14.43
CA THR A 33 -23.68 -4.39 14.38
C THR A 33 -22.73 -4.79 15.51
N ARG A 34 -22.14 -3.80 16.23
CA ARG A 34 -21.08 -3.99 17.24
C ARG A 34 -19.87 -4.75 16.69
N GLN A 35 -19.54 -4.54 15.42
CA GLN A 35 -18.42 -5.19 14.74
C GLN A 35 -17.34 -4.18 14.37
N ILE A 36 -16.09 -4.64 14.34
CA ILE A 36 -14.97 -3.85 13.83
C ILE A 36 -15.11 -3.77 12.31
N ARG A 37 -15.27 -2.55 11.80
CA ARG A 37 -15.34 -2.24 10.38
C ARG A 37 -13.95 -2.08 9.77
N GLY A 38 -13.02 -1.47 10.50
CA GLY A 38 -11.68 -1.21 10.02
C GLY A 38 -10.68 -0.86 11.11
N LEU A 39 -9.40 -0.87 10.73
CA LEU A 39 -8.27 -0.42 11.53
C LEU A 39 -7.82 0.92 10.97
N ALA A 40 -7.74 1.96 11.79
CA ALA A 40 -7.11 3.22 11.43
C ALA A 40 -5.61 3.06 11.62
N LEU A 41 -4.86 3.21 10.54
CA LEU A 41 -3.41 3.09 10.52
C LEU A 41 -2.77 4.47 10.43
N HIS A 42 -1.71 4.68 11.21
CA HIS A 42 -0.76 5.76 11.03
C HIS A 42 0.60 5.19 10.57
N ASP A 43 1.53 6.08 10.21
CA ASP A 43 2.87 5.73 9.74
C ASP A 43 2.86 4.57 8.72
N TYR A 44 1.93 4.68 7.77
CA TYR A 44 1.68 3.64 6.80
C TYR A 44 2.68 3.72 5.64
N ASN A 45 2.92 2.58 5.00
CA ASN A 45 3.87 2.47 3.92
C ASN A 45 3.34 3.16 2.66
N LYS A 46 3.91 4.34 2.35
CA LYS A 46 3.53 5.16 1.19
C LYS A 46 3.82 4.50 -0.15
N SER A 47 4.73 3.52 -0.20
CA SER A 47 4.98 2.72 -1.41
C SER A 47 3.92 1.64 -1.65
N LEU A 48 3.02 1.40 -0.68
CA LEU A 48 1.89 0.48 -0.83
C LEU A 48 0.56 1.22 -0.95
N ILE A 49 0.46 2.37 -0.30
CA ILE A 49 -0.77 3.15 -0.19
C ILE A 49 -0.48 4.59 -0.61
N GLU A 50 -0.96 4.95 -1.79
CA GLU A 50 -0.95 6.33 -2.27
C GLU A 50 -2.02 7.14 -1.54
N SER A 51 -1.62 7.85 -0.52
CA SER A 51 -2.45 8.83 0.17
C SER A 51 -1.56 9.95 0.70
N ARG A 52 -2.14 11.16 0.76
CA ARG A 52 -1.53 12.33 1.42
C ARG A 52 -2.05 12.54 2.84
N ALA A 53 -3.00 11.70 3.28
CA ALA A 53 -3.59 11.79 4.61
C ALA A 53 -2.59 11.34 5.69
N ILE A 54 -2.79 11.82 6.91
CA ILE A 54 -1.98 11.46 8.09
C ILE A 54 -2.14 9.98 8.45
N GLY A 55 -3.32 9.40 8.17
CA GLY A 55 -3.62 8.00 8.39
C GLY A 55 -4.57 7.43 7.32
N VAL A 56 -4.73 6.12 7.33
CA VAL A 56 -5.54 5.37 6.36
C VAL A 56 -6.41 4.33 7.07
N ILE A 57 -7.60 4.06 6.52
CA ILE A 57 -8.49 3.05 7.09
C ILE A 57 -8.30 1.74 6.33
N LEU A 58 -7.88 0.69 7.03
CA LEU A 58 -7.76 -0.66 6.52
C LEU A 58 -9.02 -1.48 6.88
N PRO A 59 -9.78 -2.01 5.91
CA PRO A 59 -10.97 -2.80 6.21
C PRO A 59 -10.63 -4.05 7.04
N TYR A 60 -11.38 -4.31 8.11
CA TYR A 60 -11.09 -5.44 9.00
C TYR A 60 -11.27 -6.80 8.30
N ARG A 61 -12.08 -6.83 7.23
CA ARG A 61 -12.34 -8.03 6.41
C ARG A 61 -11.10 -8.68 5.81
N ILE A 62 -10.01 -7.93 5.60
CA ILE A 62 -8.77 -8.48 5.04
C ILE A 62 -7.76 -8.91 6.10
N VAL A 63 -8.08 -8.73 7.38
CA VAL A 63 -7.26 -9.23 8.49
C VAL A 63 -7.35 -10.75 8.53
N LYS A 64 -6.19 -11.40 8.58
CA LYS A 64 -6.06 -12.86 8.66
C LYS A 64 -5.84 -13.33 10.09
N SER A 65 -4.99 -12.64 10.84
CA SER A 65 -4.66 -13.00 12.22
C SER A 65 -4.22 -11.79 13.02
N VAL A 66 -4.49 -11.85 14.33
CA VAL A 66 -4.09 -10.86 15.33
C VAL A 66 -3.38 -11.58 16.47
N GLY A 67 -2.21 -11.08 16.85
CA GLY A 67 -1.41 -11.52 17.99
C GLY A 67 -0.48 -10.38 18.40
N ASP A 68 0.83 -10.63 18.51
CA ASP A 68 1.83 -9.56 18.70
C ASP A 68 1.96 -8.62 17.48
N ILE A 69 1.46 -9.06 16.32
CA ILE A 69 1.36 -8.31 15.08
C ILE A 69 0.02 -8.62 14.41
N VAL A 70 -0.38 -7.76 13.46
CA VAL A 70 -1.56 -7.98 12.62
C VAL A 70 -1.10 -8.43 11.23
N ILE A 71 -1.62 -9.57 10.76
CA ILE A 71 -1.36 -10.05 9.40
C ILE A 71 -2.62 -9.84 8.55
N VAL A 72 -2.43 -9.28 7.36
CA VAL A 72 -3.51 -8.98 6.40
C VAL A 72 -3.25 -9.64 5.06
N LYS A 73 -4.31 -9.91 4.30
CA LYS A 73 -4.18 -10.38 2.92
C LYS A 73 -3.50 -9.31 2.07
N ASP A 74 -2.48 -9.69 1.30
CA ASP A 74 -1.85 -8.81 0.33
C ASP A 74 -2.81 -8.50 -0.82
N VAL A 75 -3.30 -7.26 -0.83
CA VAL A 75 -4.14 -6.70 -1.90
C VAL A 75 -3.40 -5.66 -2.73
N PHE A 76 -2.13 -5.37 -2.40
CA PHE A 76 -1.33 -4.31 -3.03
C PHE A 76 -0.53 -4.82 -4.24
N ARG A 77 -0.44 -6.14 -4.42
CA ARG A 77 0.33 -6.79 -5.50
C ARG A 77 -0.02 -6.32 -6.92
N ARG A 78 -1.32 -6.11 -7.19
CA ARG A 78 -1.81 -5.68 -8.52
C ARG A 78 -1.50 -4.23 -8.89
N ARG A 79 -1.04 -3.42 -7.94
CA ARG A 79 -0.71 -2.01 -8.19
C ARG A 79 0.74 -1.89 -8.67
N LYS A 80 1.66 -2.55 -7.98
CA LYS A 80 3.10 -2.55 -8.27
C LYS A 80 3.45 -3.18 -9.62
N GLU A 81 2.72 -4.20 -10.04
CA GLU A 81 2.90 -4.79 -11.39
C GLU A 81 2.51 -3.77 -12.47
N ARG A 82 1.42 -3.00 -12.28
CA ARG A 82 0.99 -1.98 -13.24
C ARG A 82 1.93 -0.77 -13.28
N GLU A 83 2.38 -0.29 -12.13
CA GLU A 83 3.36 0.82 -12.06
C GLU A 83 4.68 0.44 -12.75
N LYS A 84 5.20 -0.78 -12.54
CA LYS A 84 6.39 -1.26 -13.25
C LYS A 84 6.28 -1.25 -14.77
N TYR A 85 5.11 -1.58 -15.32
CA TYR A 85 4.91 -1.54 -16.78
C TYR A 85 4.89 -0.09 -17.29
N VAL A 86 4.29 0.83 -16.54
CA VAL A 86 4.25 2.25 -16.91
C VAL A 86 5.65 2.88 -16.84
N ASP A 87 6.43 2.60 -15.79
CA ASP A 87 7.82 3.10 -15.69
C ASP A 87 8.69 2.59 -16.86
N MET A 88 8.54 1.33 -17.27
CA MET A 88 9.26 0.79 -18.44
C MET A 88 8.82 1.41 -19.77
N GLU A 89 7.52 1.69 -19.94
CA GLU A 89 7.01 2.38 -21.14
C GLU A 89 7.51 3.83 -21.21
N GLU A 90 7.65 4.51 -20.07
CA GLU A 90 8.22 5.87 -20.00
C GLU A 90 9.72 5.86 -20.34
N GLU A 91 10.51 4.94 -19.76
CA GLU A 91 11.94 4.78 -20.08
C GLU A 91 12.18 4.42 -21.55
N GLU A 92 11.42 3.47 -22.13
CA GLU A 92 11.51 3.14 -23.56
C GLU A 92 11.15 4.34 -24.45
N SER A 93 10.17 5.16 -24.03
CA SER A 93 9.77 6.33 -24.79
C SER A 93 10.84 7.42 -24.78
N GLU A 94 11.50 7.67 -23.64
CA GLU A 94 12.58 8.65 -23.50
C GLU A 94 13.83 8.25 -24.31
N GLU A 95 14.22 6.96 -24.30
CA GLU A 95 15.33 6.44 -25.11
C GLU A 95 15.09 6.63 -26.61
N VAL A 96 13.86 6.38 -27.09
CA VAL A 96 13.50 6.59 -28.51
C VAL A 96 13.54 8.08 -28.87
N VAL A 97 13.17 8.99 -27.96
CA VAL A 97 13.28 10.44 -28.26
C VAL A 97 14.75 10.87 -28.33
N GLU A 98 15.62 10.38 -27.45
CA GLU A 98 17.06 10.68 -27.51
C GLU A 98 17.70 10.16 -28.80
N GLU A 99 17.39 8.93 -29.23
CA GLU A 99 17.95 8.33 -30.45
C GLU A 99 17.55 9.12 -31.72
N VAL A 100 16.28 9.55 -31.82
CA VAL A 100 15.79 10.36 -32.95
C VAL A 100 16.45 11.75 -32.96
N VAL A 101 16.65 12.36 -31.79
CA VAL A 101 17.33 13.67 -31.69
C VAL A 101 18.79 13.52 -32.12
N GLU A 102 19.49 12.46 -31.72
CA GLU A 102 20.87 12.18 -32.15
C GLU A 102 20.99 11.97 -33.66
N GLU A 103 20.07 11.23 -34.29
CA GLU A 103 20.05 11.05 -35.74
C GLU A 103 19.83 12.37 -36.50
N GLU A 104 18.93 13.25 -36.02
CA GLU A 104 18.68 14.57 -36.65
C GLU A 104 19.91 15.50 -36.60
N VAL A 105 20.77 15.42 -35.58
CA VAL A 105 21.98 16.27 -35.49
C VAL A 105 23.08 15.81 -36.45
N VAL A 106 23.10 14.53 -36.83
CA VAL A 106 24.13 13.96 -37.72
C VAL A 106 23.85 14.28 -39.20
N GLU A 107 22.61 14.63 -39.56
CA GLU A 107 22.23 14.95 -40.95
C GLU A 107 22.50 16.42 -41.36
N VAL A 108 22.97 17.30 -40.45
CA VAL A 108 23.11 18.76 -40.72
C VAL A 108 24.56 19.24 -40.99
N ASP A 109 25.54 18.34 -41.06
CA ASP A 109 26.95 18.66 -41.41
C ASP A 109 27.35 18.25 -42.85
#